data_AF-A0A6L2MF07-F1
#
_entry.id   AF-A0A6L2MF07-F1
#
_cell.length_a   1.000
_cell.length_b   1.000
_cell.length_c   1.000
_cell.angle_alpha   90.00
_cell.angle_beta   90.00
_cell.angle_gamma   90.00
#
_symmetry.space_group_name_H-M   'P 1'
#
loop_
_entity.id
_entity.type
_entity.pdbx_description
1 polymer ?
#
loop_
_entity_poly.entity_id
_entity_poly.type
_entity_poly.pdbx_seq_one_letter_code
_entity_poly.pdbx_strand_id
1 'polypeptide(L)'
;MWLLAAQLEIKQSNLSGARAILRKAIECSPQRCYAWCKDAELERSLNETERARAIFELRIAQPALDMPELLRKEYIGFEIAEGEFERTRQLYGRLLVRTKHLKMCGSATHCFKHLPLKRYNNKETSFRSIGNFVSEGSEGMDVLSMSLGGGSRHYYRDIIAIGAFKDMEMGVFVLCSAGNSGPTKASLANVAPWIMTVGAETLDRDFLAYAVLGNGKKVNGVSLYSGKGMGEQMVEGVNPRVEKGQVVKEVGRVGMLLGNTAESGEELVADSHLLPAVAVGMKIGNVIREYLKMDKRPMAALTFGGTVLNVKPSPVVSAFSSRGPNMVTPQILKPDVIGPGVNIFAGWSGEFGPTGLETIQPKC
;
A
#
# COMPACT_ATOMS: atom_id res chain seq x y z
N MET A 1 7.84 37.08 -12.70
CA MET A 1 7.59 38.54 -12.72
C MET A 1 6.10 38.85 -12.79
N TRP A 2 5.39 38.59 -13.90
CA TRP A 2 3.95 38.90 -14.02
C TRP A 2 3.05 38.26 -12.95
N LEU A 3 3.26 36.98 -12.59
CA LEU A 3 2.47 36.31 -11.54
C LEU A 3 2.69 36.91 -10.14
N LEU A 4 3.92 37.34 -9.84
CA LEU A 4 4.24 37.99 -8.56
C LEU A 4 3.64 39.39 -8.49
N ALA A 5 3.62 40.12 -9.61
CA ALA A 5 2.94 41.41 -9.70
C ALA A 5 1.43 41.27 -9.51
N ALA A 6 0.79 40.28 -10.16
CA ALA A 6 -0.63 40.00 -9.94
C ALA A 6 -0.95 39.64 -8.49
N GLN A 7 -0.11 38.81 -7.83
CA GLN A 7 -0.26 38.48 -6.42
C GLN A 7 -0.13 39.69 -5.49
N LEU A 8 0.75 40.64 -5.82
CA LEU A 8 0.90 41.88 -5.07
C LEU A 8 -0.37 42.74 -5.17
N GLU A 9 -0.94 42.91 -6.37
CA GLU A 9 -2.20 43.64 -6.59
C GLU A 9 -3.39 42.99 -5.89
N ILE A 10 -3.47 41.64 -5.90
CA ILE A 10 -4.50 40.89 -5.15
C ILE A 10 -4.38 41.16 -3.65
N LYS A 11 -3.15 41.20 -3.10
CA LYS A 11 -2.92 41.54 -1.68
C LYS A 11 -3.27 42.99 -1.34
N GLN A 12 -3.23 43.89 -2.32
CA GLN A 12 -3.63 45.29 -2.18
C GLN A 12 -5.12 45.51 -2.49
N SER A 13 -5.89 44.44 -2.69
CA SER A 13 -7.32 44.48 -3.08
C SER A 13 -7.60 45.19 -4.41
N ASN A 14 -6.57 45.39 -5.25
CA ASN A 14 -6.72 46.00 -6.58
C ASN A 14 -7.01 44.94 -7.65
N LEU A 15 -8.24 44.42 -7.63
CA LEU A 15 -8.63 43.27 -8.45
C LEU A 15 -8.70 43.59 -9.96
N SER A 16 -9.01 44.83 -10.33
CA SER A 16 -9.02 45.28 -11.73
C SER A 16 -7.61 45.36 -12.33
N GLY A 17 -6.65 45.85 -11.54
CA GLY A 17 -5.22 45.83 -11.89
C GLY A 17 -4.68 44.40 -12.02
N ALA A 18 -5.02 43.53 -11.07
CA ALA A 18 -4.64 42.12 -11.11
C ALA A 18 -5.14 41.40 -12.38
N ARG A 19 -6.40 41.62 -12.77
CA ARG A 19 -7.00 41.07 -14.00
C ARG A 19 -6.28 41.56 -15.26
N ALA A 20 -5.95 42.85 -15.34
CA ALA A 20 -5.22 43.40 -16.49
C ALA A 20 -3.79 42.81 -16.60
N ILE A 21 -3.12 42.60 -15.47
CA ILE A 21 -1.79 41.99 -15.42
C ILE A 21 -1.83 40.51 -15.83
N LEU A 22 -2.83 39.75 -15.37
CA LEU A 22 -2.99 38.33 -15.72
C LEU A 22 -3.34 38.14 -17.20
N ARG A 23 -4.20 38.99 -17.77
CA ARG A 23 -4.49 38.98 -19.22
C ARG A 23 -3.24 39.24 -20.06
N LYS A 24 -2.44 40.25 -19.71
CA LYS A 24 -1.15 40.49 -20.37
C LYS A 24 -0.19 39.30 -20.20
N ALA A 25 -0.17 38.67 -19.03
CA ALA A 25 0.66 37.50 -18.78
C ALA A 25 0.27 36.30 -19.67
N ILE A 26 -1.04 36.12 -19.87
CA ILE A 26 -1.63 35.09 -20.73
C ILE A 26 -1.33 35.38 -22.21
N GLU A 27 -1.49 36.62 -22.67
CA GLU A 27 -1.18 37.04 -24.04
C GLU A 27 0.31 36.83 -24.37
N CYS A 28 1.21 37.19 -23.44
CA CYS A 28 2.65 37.02 -23.64
C CYS A 28 3.12 35.56 -23.54
N SER A 29 2.38 34.68 -22.88
CA SER A 29 2.81 33.30 -22.60
C SER A 29 1.64 32.33 -22.44
N PRO A 30 0.89 32.04 -23.51
CA PRO A 30 -0.31 31.21 -23.43
C PRO A 30 -0.02 29.75 -23.01
N GLN A 31 1.22 29.28 -23.21
CA GLN A 31 1.65 27.91 -22.86
C GLN A 31 1.72 27.65 -21.35
N ARG A 32 1.84 28.69 -20.50
CA ARG A 32 2.05 28.56 -19.06
C ARG A 32 0.75 28.35 -18.28
N CYS A 33 0.50 27.12 -17.82
CA CYS A 33 -0.72 26.75 -17.10
C CYS A 33 -0.97 27.51 -15.80
N TYR A 34 0.09 27.88 -15.06
CA TYR A 34 -0.03 28.60 -13.79
C TYR A 34 -0.71 29.97 -13.91
N ALA A 35 -0.53 30.67 -15.03
CA ALA A 35 -1.20 31.96 -15.26
C ALA A 35 -2.70 31.79 -15.40
N TRP A 36 -3.14 30.74 -16.09
CA TRP A 36 -4.54 30.40 -16.28
C TRP A 36 -5.20 29.92 -14.98
N CYS A 37 -4.53 29.09 -14.17
CA CYS A 37 -5.02 28.72 -12.84
C CYS A 37 -5.24 29.95 -11.96
N LYS A 38 -4.29 30.90 -11.97
CA LYS A 38 -4.40 32.14 -11.18
C LYS A 38 -5.48 33.08 -11.68
N ASP A 39 -5.72 33.14 -12.98
CA ASP A 39 -6.82 33.91 -13.57
C ASP A 39 -8.18 33.31 -13.19
N ALA A 40 -8.33 31.98 -13.28
CA ALA A 40 -9.55 31.30 -12.85
C ALA A 40 -9.80 31.43 -11.32
N GLU A 41 -8.76 31.37 -10.50
CA GLU A 41 -8.85 31.64 -9.05
C GLU A 41 -9.31 33.09 -8.77
N LEU A 42 -8.81 34.07 -9.53
CA LEU A 42 -9.22 35.47 -9.41
C LEU A 42 -10.70 35.64 -9.78
N GLU A 43 -11.14 35.07 -10.90
CA GLU A 43 -12.55 35.12 -11.32
C GLU A 43 -13.47 34.40 -10.31
N ARG A 44 -13.01 33.30 -9.70
CA ARG A 44 -13.71 32.67 -8.57
C ARG A 44 -13.82 33.61 -7.36
N SER A 45 -12.75 34.33 -7.01
CA SER A 45 -12.79 35.28 -5.89
C SER A 45 -13.75 36.47 -6.14
N LEU A 46 -14.04 36.76 -7.41
CA LEU A 46 -15.00 37.76 -7.86
C LEU A 46 -16.43 37.19 -8.00
N ASN A 47 -16.63 35.92 -7.62
CA ASN A 47 -17.90 35.19 -7.77
C ASN A 47 -18.36 35.07 -9.23
N GLU A 48 -17.46 35.21 -10.20
CA GLU A 48 -17.71 35.07 -11.64
C GLU A 48 -17.43 33.61 -12.09
N THR A 49 -18.20 32.66 -11.53
CA THR A 49 -17.99 31.21 -11.69
C THR A 49 -18.05 30.74 -13.15
N GLU A 50 -18.99 31.25 -13.95
CA GLU A 50 -19.09 30.93 -15.38
C GLU A 50 -17.87 31.38 -16.19
N ARG A 51 -17.24 32.50 -15.80
CA ARG A 51 -16.01 32.96 -16.46
C ARG A 51 -14.81 32.12 -16.06
N ALA A 52 -14.71 31.72 -14.80
CA ALA A 52 -13.69 30.77 -14.37
C ALA A 52 -13.80 29.44 -15.14
N ARG A 53 -15.02 28.91 -15.35
CA ARG A 53 -15.26 27.72 -16.19
C ARG A 53 -14.84 27.94 -17.64
N ALA A 54 -15.23 29.05 -18.24
CA ALA A 54 -14.88 29.38 -19.61
C ALA A 54 -13.36 29.46 -19.81
N ILE A 55 -12.63 30.00 -18.83
CA ILE A 55 -11.16 30.04 -18.83
C ILE A 55 -10.58 28.61 -18.86
N PHE A 56 -11.09 27.70 -18.03
CA PHE A 56 -10.62 26.30 -18.01
C PHE A 56 -10.92 25.56 -19.32
N GLU A 57 -12.15 25.64 -19.84
CA GLU A 57 -12.55 24.95 -21.07
C GLU A 57 -11.77 25.47 -22.30
N LEU A 58 -11.65 26.80 -22.44
CA LEU A 58 -10.89 27.42 -23.52
C LEU A 58 -9.43 26.97 -23.48
N ARG A 59 -8.88 26.79 -22.28
CA ARG A 59 -7.48 26.42 -22.15
C ARG A 59 -7.22 24.94 -22.40
N ILE A 60 -8.12 24.04 -21.99
CA ILE A 60 -8.00 22.58 -22.20
C ILE A 60 -8.06 22.20 -23.69
N ALA A 61 -8.69 23.05 -24.51
CA ALA A 61 -8.80 22.88 -25.97
C ALA A 61 -7.50 23.19 -26.75
N GLN A 62 -6.56 23.93 -26.17
CA GLN A 62 -5.34 24.33 -26.87
C GLN A 62 -4.28 23.20 -26.91
N PRO A 63 -3.56 23.00 -28.04
CA PRO A 63 -2.67 21.86 -28.26
C PRO A 63 -1.29 21.97 -27.58
N ALA A 64 -0.79 23.17 -27.27
CA ALA A 64 0.52 23.39 -26.66
C ALA A 64 0.39 23.89 -25.20
N LEU A 65 0.52 22.97 -24.24
CA LEU A 65 0.46 23.19 -22.79
C LEU A 65 1.75 22.70 -22.15
N ASP A 66 2.35 23.50 -21.29
CA ASP A 66 3.55 23.12 -20.51
C ASP A 66 3.22 22.01 -19.49
N MET A 67 2.16 22.21 -18.70
CA MET A 67 1.70 21.26 -17.68
C MET A 67 0.17 21.08 -17.73
N PRO A 68 -0.35 20.35 -18.73
CA PRO A 68 -1.80 20.22 -18.93
C PRO A 68 -2.52 19.48 -17.80
N GLU A 69 -1.82 18.62 -17.06
CA GLU A 69 -2.39 17.85 -15.93
C GLU A 69 -2.72 18.74 -14.72
N LEU A 70 -1.85 19.70 -14.42
CA LEU A 70 -2.06 20.66 -13.34
C LEU A 70 -3.37 21.43 -13.54
N LEU A 71 -3.56 21.98 -14.75
CA LEU A 71 -4.75 22.75 -15.09
C LEU A 71 -6.03 21.92 -14.98
N ARG A 72 -5.99 20.66 -15.43
CA ARG A 72 -7.15 19.76 -15.35
C ARG A 72 -7.47 19.37 -13.91
N LYS A 73 -6.46 19.15 -13.07
CA LYS A 73 -6.64 18.91 -11.63
C LYS A 73 -7.29 20.12 -10.95
N GLU A 74 -6.81 21.32 -11.24
CA GLU A 74 -7.41 22.56 -10.71
C GLU A 74 -8.86 22.74 -11.20
N TYR A 75 -9.16 22.39 -12.45
CA TYR A 75 -10.54 22.49 -12.96
C TYR A 75 -11.49 21.48 -12.28
N ILE A 76 -11.03 20.24 -12.07
CA ILE A 76 -11.80 19.26 -11.28
C ILE A 76 -12.00 19.75 -9.85
N GLY A 77 -10.96 20.27 -9.21
CA GLY A 77 -11.04 20.81 -7.86
C GLY A 77 -12.03 21.99 -7.77
N PHE A 78 -12.09 22.81 -8.81
CA PHE A 78 -13.06 23.89 -8.96
C PHE A 78 -14.50 23.36 -9.02
N GLU A 79 -14.83 22.43 -9.91
CA GLU A 79 -16.21 21.91 -10.03
C GLU A 79 -16.65 21.13 -8.77
N ILE A 80 -15.73 20.47 -8.06
CA ILE A 80 -16.02 19.84 -6.76
C ILE A 80 -16.36 20.90 -5.70
N ALA A 81 -15.64 22.02 -5.67
CA ALA A 81 -15.88 23.10 -4.71
C ALA A 81 -17.24 23.79 -4.95
N GLU A 82 -17.68 23.86 -6.22
CA GLU A 82 -18.99 24.38 -6.61
C GLU A 82 -20.13 23.35 -6.47
N GLY A 83 -19.82 22.08 -6.16
CA GLY A 83 -20.82 21.01 -5.98
C GLY A 83 -21.32 20.36 -7.28
N GLU A 84 -20.69 20.64 -8.43
CA GLU A 84 -21.08 20.15 -9.76
C GLU A 84 -20.50 18.75 -10.05
N PHE A 85 -21.02 17.74 -9.35
CA PHE A 85 -20.49 16.36 -9.41
C PHE A 85 -20.66 15.69 -10.78
N GLU A 86 -21.72 16.01 -11.54
CA GLU A 86 -21.96 15.38 -12.84
C GLU A 86 -20.95 15.88 -13.89
N ARG A 87 -20.64 17.17 -13.88
CA ARG A 87 -19.57 17.74 -14.71
C ARG A 87 -18.21 17.19 -14.32
N THR A 88 -17.95 17.08 -13.01
CA THR A 88 -16.75 16.45 -12.48
C THR A 88 -16.55 15.04 -13.05
N ARG A 89 -17.61 14.21 -13.08
CA ARG A 89 -17.57 12.86 -13.68
C ARG A 89 -17.24 12.91 -15.17
N GLN A 90 -17.83 13.82 -15.93
CA GLN A 90 -17.53 13.99 -17.36
C GLN A 90 -16.07 14.40 -17.59
N LEU A 91 -15.53 15.30 -16.77
CA LEU A 91 -14.12 15.71 -16.83
C LEU A 91 -13.17 14.54 -16.55
N TYR A 92 -13.47 13.72 -15.52
CA TYR A 92 -12.74 12.49 -15.27
C TYR A 92 -12.81 11.52 -16.46
N GLY A 93 -13.98 11.34 -17.07
CA GLY A 93 -14.13 10.50 -18.26
C GLY A 93 -13.28 10.97 -19.44
N ARG A 94 -13.26 12.28 -19.73
CA ARG A 94 -12.43 12.88 -20.79
C ARG A 94 -10.93 12.75 -20.49
N LEU A 95 -10.54 12.89 -19.23
CA LEU A 95 -9.16 12.65 -18.77
C LEU A 95 -8.76 11.20 -19.03
N LEU A 96 -9.53 10.23 -18.54
CA LEU A 96 -9.24 8.80 -18.67
C LEU A 96 -9.11 8.31 -20.12
N VAL A 97 -9.79 8.96 -21.08
CA VAL A 97 -9.65 8.67 -22.52
C VAL A 97 -8.38 9.31 -23.11
N ARG A 98 -7.98 10.48 -22.61
CA ARG A 98 -6.90 11.30 -23.17
C ARG A 98 -5.53 10.96 -22.60
N THR A 99 -5.46 10.73 -21.29
CA THR A 99 -4.31 10.07 -20.68
C THR A 99 -4.50 8.59 -20.93
N LYS A 100 -3.56 7.94 -21.62
CA LYS A 100 -3.53 6.48 -21.74
C LYS A 100 -3.19 5.88 -20.36
N HIS A 101 -4.02 6.14 -19.34
CA HIS A 101 -3.83 5.56 -18.03
C HIS A 101 -4.08 4.07 -18.13
N LEU A 102 -3.09 3.30 -17.71
CA LEU A 102 -3.22 1.85 -17.57
C LEU A 102 -4.40 1.56 -16.64
N LYS A 103 -5.37 0.82 -17.14
CA LYS A 103 -6.44 0.26 -16.34
C LYS A 103 -5.88 -0.94 -15.59
N MET A 104 -5.86 -0.83 -14.26
CA MET A 104 -5.32 -1.85 -13.37
C MET A 104 -6.45 -2.49 -12.58
N CYS A 105 -6.65 -3.81 -12.65
CA CYS A 105 -7.44 -4.52 -11.63
C CYS A 105 -6.51 -4.89 -10.47
N GLY A 106 -6.76 -4.27 -9.30
CA GLY A 106 -6.02 -4.49 -8.08
C GLY A 106 -6.75 -5.43 -7.13
N SER A 107 -6.22 -6.65 -6.96
CA SER A 107 -6.73 -7.72 -6.10
C SER A 107 -8.16 -8.18 -6.39
N ALA A 108 -8.41 -9.48 -6.18
CA ALA A 108 -9.67 -10.14 -6.52
C ALA A 108 -10.90 -9.37 -6.05
N THR A 109 -10.84 -8.76 -4.87
CA THR A 109 -11.92 -8.03 -4.19
C THR A 109 -12.53 -6.86 -4.98
N HIS A 110 -11.76 -6.12 -5.80
CA HIS A 110 -12.31 -4.94 -6.50
C HIS A 110 -13.10 -5.30 -7.77
N CYS A 111 -12.73 -6.40 -8.44
CA CYS A 111 -13.43 -6.90 -9.62
C CYS A 111 -14.80 -7.58 -9.27
N PHE A 112 -15.15 -7.77 -7.98
CA PHE A 112 -16.42 -8.40 -7.54
C PHE A 112 -17.67 -7.50 -7.49
N LYS A 113 -17.62 -6.21 -7.84
CA LYS A 113 -18.84 -5.37 -7.77
C LYS A 113 -19.99 -5.83 -8.69
N HIS A 114 -19.73 -6.72 -9.65
CA HIS A 114 -20.73 -7.23 -10.58
C HIS A 114 -21.07 -8.73 -10.45
N LEU A 115 -20.49 -9.45 -9.48
CA LEU A 115 -20.79 -10.87 -9.25
C LEU A 115 -21.08 -11.12 -7.75
N PRO A 116 -22.20 -11.78 -7.39
CA PRO A 116 -22.59 -11.99 -6.00
C PRO A 116 -21.58 -12.90 -5.28
N LEU A 117 -20.84 -12.31 -4.33
CA LEU A 117 -19.90 -13.02 -3.45
C LEU A 117 -20.64 -13.91 -2.45
N LYS A 118 -20.52 -15.24 -2.59
CA LYS A 118 -20.51 -16.13 -1.43
C LYS A 118 -19.05 -16.32 -1.00
N ARG A 119 -18.76 -16.13 0.29
CA ARG A 119 -17.49 -16.50 0.94
C ARG A 119 -17.23 -18.00 0.72
N TYR A 120 -16.23 -18.37 -0.08
CA TYR A 120 -15.84 -19.77 -0.30
C TYR A 120 -14.65 -20.14 0.59
N ASN A 121 -14.96 -20.52 1.84
CA ASN A 121 -13.98 -20.89 2.87
C ASN A 121 -13.76 -22.42 3.03
N ASN A 122 -14.12 -23.24 2.03
CA ASN A 122 -13.98 -24.70 2.13
C ASN A 122 -13.01 -25.30 1.10
N LYS A 123 -12.19 -26.22 1.61
CA LYS A 123 -10.97 -26.84 1.05
C LYS A 123 -11.12 -27.65 -0.25
N GLU A 124 -12.28 -27.64 -0.92
CA GLU A 124 -12.53 -28.46 -2.12
C GLU A 124 -13.24 -27.73 -3.27
N THR A 125 -13.56 -26.45 -3.15
CA THR A 125 -14.20 -25.68 -4.23
C THR A 125 -13.21 -25.28 -5.33
N SER A 126 -12.94 -26.26 -6.19
CA SER A 126 -12.78 -26.19 -7.64
C SER A 126 -11.75 -25.19 -8.19
N PHE A 127 -10.57 -25.73 -8.48
CA PHE A 127 -9.52 -25.17 -9.34
C PHE A 127 -10.04 -24.56 -10.67
N ARG A 128 -11.24 -24.90 -11.16
CA ARG A 128 -11.87 -24.27 -12.34
C ARG A 128 -12.31 -22.82 -12.09
N SER A 129 -12.72 -22.47 -10.87
CA SER A 129 -13.28 -21.15 -10.57
C SER A 129 -12.21 -20.05 -10.54
N ILE A 130 -10.97 -20.40 -10.20
CA ILE A 130 -9.84 -19.44 -10.23
C ILE A 130 -9.36 -19.21 -11.67
N GLY A 131 -9.37 -20.24 -12.52
CA GLY A 131 -9.00 -20.10 -13.95
C GLY A 131 -9.95 -19.15 -14.71
N ASN A 132 -11.26 -19.31 -14.51
CA ASN A 132 -12.25 -18.39 -15.09
C ASN A 132 -12.17 -16.98 -14.48
N PHE A 133 -11.84 -16.88 -13.18
CA PHE A 133 -11.66 -15.61 -12.48
C PHE A 133 -10.51 -14.77 -13.05
N VAL A 134 -9.41 -15.39 -13.48
CA VAL A 134 -8.27 -14.68 -14.08
C VAL A 134 -8.67 -14.06 -15.42
N SER A 135 -9.41 -14.80 -16.26
CA SER A 135 -9.83 -14.31 -17.59
C SER A 135 -11.02 -13.33 -17.57
N GLU A 136 -12.00 -13.51 -16.68
CA GLU A 136 -13.18 -12.62 -16.62
C GLU A 136 -12.84 -11.27 -15.95
N GLY A 137 -11.89 -11.26 -15.01
CA GLY A 137 -11.48 -10.05 -14.29
C GLY A 137 -10.54 -9.12 -15.07
N SER A 138 -9.97 -9.59 -16.19
CA SER A 138 -8.99 -8.85 -16.99
C SER A 138 -9.61 -8.16 -18.22
N GLU A 139 -10.90 -8.39 -18.52
CA GLU A 139 -11.56 -7.82 -19.70
C GLU A 139 -11.49 -6.28 -19.70
N GLY A 140 -10.81 -5.72 -20.70
CA GLY A 140 -10.63 -4.29 -20.87
C GLY A 140 -9.62 -3.64 -19.91
N MET A 141 -8.80 -4.43 -19.22
CA MET A 141 -7.69 -3.98 -18.36
C MET A 141 -6.36 -4.00 -19.13
N ASP A 142 -5.40 -3.17 -18.73
CA ASP A 142 -4.03 -3.17 -19.28
C ASP A 142 -3.06 -3.93 -18.36
N VAL A 143 -3.34 -3.95 -17.05
CA VAL A 143 -2.50 -4.60 -16.03
C VAL A 143 -3.37 -5.39 -15.06
N LEU A 144 -2.99 -6.64 -14.79
CA LEU A 144 -3.60 -7.50 -13.77
C LEU A 144 -2.61 -7.73 -12.62
N SER A 145 -3.01 -7.35 -11.40
CA SER A 145 -2.19 -7.49 -10.19
C SER A 145 -2.79 -8.49 -9.21
N MET A 146 -2.11 -9.62 -9.02
CA MET A 146 -2.60 -10.73 -8.20
C MET A 146 -1.67 -11.08 -7.04
N SER A 147 -2.14 -10.87 -5.82
CA SER A 147 -1.49 -11.37 -4.60
C SER A 147 -2.00 -12.77 -4.25
N LEU A 148 -1.96 -13.67 -5.21
CA LEU A 148 -2.39 -15.08 -5.09
C LEU A 148 -1.28 -15.99 -5.60
N GLY A 149 -1.17 -17.16 -5.02
CA GLY A 149 -0.15 -18.14 -5.40
C GLY A 149 -0.44 -19.50 -4.80
N GLY A 150 0.14 -20.53 -5.41
CA GLY A 150 0.13 -21.90 -4.92
C GLY A 150 1.53 -22.51 -5.02
N GLY A 151 1.66 -23.79 -4.66
CA GLY A 151 2.93 -24.50 -4.87
C GLY A 151 3.34 -24.54 -6.35
N SER A 152 4.65 -24.57 -6.61
CA SER A 152 5.19 -24.66 -7.97
C SER A 152 4.70 -25.95 -8.66
N ARG A 153 4.04 -25.80 -9.81
CA ARG A 153 3.53 -26.89 -10.65
C ARG A 153 3.94 -26.62 -12.10
N HIS A 154 3.97 -27.67 -12.93
CA HIS A 154 4.13 -27.47 -14.37
C HIS A 154 3.01 -26.58 -14.94
N TYR A 155 3.34 -25.73 -15.92
CA TYR A 155 2.47 -24.67 -16.42
C TYR A 155 1.07 -25.15 -16.83
N TYR A 156 0.97 -26.30 -17.49
CA TYR A 156 -0.30 -26.89 -17.94
C TYR A 156 -1.19 -27.44 -16.80
N ARG A 157 -0.70 -27.48 -15.55
CA ARG A 157 -1.48 -27.82 -14.34
C ARG A 157 -1.60 -26.66 -13.36
N ASP A 158 -1.00 -25.53 -13.69
CA ASP A 158 -1.04 -24.32 -12.89
C ASP A 158 -2.12 -23.40 -13.47
N ILE A 159 -3.24 -23.29 -12.74
CA ILE A 159 -4.39 -22.49 -13.15
C ILE A 159 -4.07 -21.00 -13.27
N ILE A 160 -3.12 -20.50 -12.46
CA ILE A 160 -2.68 -19.11 -12.51
C ILE A 160 -1.83 -18.92 -13.77
N ALA A 161 -0.94 -19.87 -14.07
CA ALA A 161 -0.16 -19.83 -15.30
C ALA A 161 -1.04 -19.90 -16.56
N ILE A 162 -2.05 -20.78 -16.59
CA ILE A 162 -2.97 -20.90 -17.72
C ILE A 162 -3.79 -19.62 -17.91
N GLY A 163 -4.39 -19.09 -16.83
CA GLY A 163 -5.15 -17.84 -16.90
C GLY A 163 -4.28 -16.66 -17.33
N ALA A 164 -3.09 -16.51 -16.72
CA ALA A 164 -2.16 -15.44 -17.07
C ALA A 164 -1.64 -15.54 -18.50
N PHE A 165 -1.52 -16.74 -19.06
CA PHE A 165 -1.16 -16.91 -20.47
C PHE A 165 -2.25 -16.34 -21.37
N LYS A 166 -3.53 -16.60 -21.04
CA LYS A 166 -4.66 -16.08 -21.79
C LYS A 166 -4.74 -14.55 -21.73
N ASP A 167 -4.53 -13.98 -20.56
CA ASP A 167 -4.48 -12.52 -20.36
C ASP A 167 -3.34 -11.87 -21.14
N MET A 168 -2.15 -12.49 -21.10
CA MET A 168 -1.00 -12.05 -21.88
C MET A 168 -1.28 -12.10 -23.39
N GLU A 169 -1.99 -13.12 -23.90
CA GLU A 169 -2.40 -13.19 -25.31
C GLU A 169 -3.35 -12.03 -25.70
N MET A 170 -4.14 -11.54 -24.74
CA MET A 170 -5.04 -10.40 -24.93
C MET A 170 -4.33 -9.05 -24.72
N GLY A 171 -3.01 -9.04 -24.49
CA GLY A 171 -2.21 -7.84 -24.29
C GLY A 171 -2.23 -7.29 -22.86
N VAL A 172 -2.77 -8.05 -21.89
CA VAL A 172 -2.80 -7.67 -20.48
C VAL A 172 -1.50 -8.07 -19.80
N PHE A 173 -0.84 -7.13 -19.12
CA PHE A 173 0.37 -7.42 -18.36
C PHE A 173 0.04 -8.00 -16.98
N VAL A 174 0.50 -9.22 -16.70
CA VAL A 174 0.17 -9.94 -15.46
C VAL A 174 1.33 -9.93 -14.48
N LEU A 175 1.07 -9.49 -13.25
CA LEU A 175 2.05 -9.51 -12.16
C LEU A 175 1.49 -10.22 -10.92
N CYS A 176 2.34 -11.05 -10.31
CA CYS A 176 2.00 -11.87 -9.16
C CYS A 176 3.07 -11.80 -8.06
N SER A 177 2.69 -12.07 -6.82
CA SER A 177 3.65 -12.20 -5.72
C SER A 177 4.49 -13.48 -5.82
N ALA A 178 5.74 -13.43 -5.37
CA ALA A 178 6.63 -14.60 -5.31
C ALA A 178 6.21 -15.63 -4.25
N GLY A 179 5.48 -15.20 -3.22
CA GLY A 179 5.09 -16.00 -2.06
C GLY A 179 5.87 -15.65 -0.80
N ASN A 180 5.37 -16.15 0.34
CA ASN A 180 5.87 -15.86 1.68
C ASN A 180 6.49 -17.09 2.37
N SER A 181 7.09 -18.00 1.59
CA SER A 181 7.66 -19.28 2.05
C SER A 181 9.19 -19.31 2.03
N GLY A 182 9.82 -18.14 1.94
CA GLY A 182 11.27 -18.01 2.12
C GLY A 182 11.71 -18.31 3.57
N PRO A 183 13.01 -18.34 3.85
CA PRO A 183 14.14 -17.97 2.97
C PRO A 183 14.74 -19.15 2.20
N THR A 184 14.15 -20.34 2.32
CA THR A 184 14.68 -21.56 1.69
C THR A 184 14.69 -21.44 0.16
N LYS A 185 15.70 -22.04 -0.48
CA LYS A 185 15.79 -22.09 -1.95
C LYS A 185 14.57 -22.82 -2.53
N ALA A 186 14.18 -22.46 -3.74
CA ALA A 186 13.10 -23.08 -4.50
C ALA A 186 11.72 -23.02 -3.81
N SER A 187 11.44 -21.92 -3.10
CA SER A 187 10.20 -21.69 -2.36
C SER A 187 9.20 -20.78 -3.09
N LEU A 188 9.56 -20.27 -4.29
CA LEU A 188 8.73 -19.35 -5.05
C LEU A 188 7.58 -20.00 -5.82
N ALA A 189 6.50 -19.24 -5.93
CA ALA A 189 5.31 -19.53 -6.72
C ALA A 189 5.30 -18.68 -8.01
N ASN A 190 4.28 -18.87 -8.86
CA ASN A 190 4.01 -18.02 -10.02
C ASN A 190 5.21 -17.92 -10.97
N VAL A 191 5.75 -19.09 -11.35
CA VAL A 191 7.05 -19.23 -12.03
C VAL A 191 6.98 -19.21 -13.55
N ALA A 192 5.80 -18.90 -14.09
CA ALA A 192 5.58 -18.85 -15.52
C ALA A 192 6.34 -17.67 -16.16
N PRO A 193 6.92 -17.85 -17.37
CA PRO A 193 7.70 -16.80 -18.02
C PRO A 193 6.90 -15.54 -18.36
N TRP A 194 5.60 -15.69 -18.61
CA TRP A 194 4.67 -14.61 -18.95
C TRP A 194 4.05 -13.91 -17.72
N ILE A 195 4.46 -14.28 -16.51
CA ILE A 195 4.05 -13.62 -15.26
C ILE A 195 5.24 -12.82 -14.74
N MET A 196 5.06 -11.55 -14.38
CA MET A 196 6.05 -10.83 -13.58
C MET A 196 5.89 -11.17 -12.10
N THR A 197 6.85 -11.90 -11.56
CA THR A 197 6.91 -12.39 -10.18
C THR A 197 7.68 -11.40 -9.31
N VAL A 198 7.01 -10.86 -8.29
CA VAL A 198 7.52 -9.80 -7.41
C VAL A 198 7.87 -10.35 -6.03
N GLY A 199 9.13 -10.23 -5.63
CA GLY A 199 9.60 -10.49 -4.26
C GLY A 199 9.40 -9.28 -3.34
N ALA A 200 9.40 -9.52 -2.02
CA ALA A 200 9.20 -8.47 -1.03
C ALA A 200 10.53 -7.97 -0.45
N GLU A 201 10.66 -6.65 -0.31
CA GLU A 201 11.77 -5.99 0.39
C GLU A 201 11.29 -4.99 1.44
N THR A 202 12.20 -4.62 2.33
CA THR A 202 12.00 -3.61 3.37
C THR A 202 12.11 -2.17 2.82
N LEU A 203 11.53 -1.23 3.56
CA LEU A 203 11.68 0.21 3.33
C LEU A 203 12.72 0.79 4.29
N ASP A 204 13.18 2.01 4.03
CA ASP A 204 13.98 2.83 4.96
C ASP A 204 13.15 3.40 6.12
N ARG A 205 11.93 2.88 6.32
CA ARG A 205 11.01 3.23 7.38
C ARG A 205 10.74 2.03 8.27
N ASP A 206 10.75 2.26 9.58
CA ASP A 206 10.37 1.24 10.56
C ASP A 206 9.55 1.84 11.72
N PHE A 207 8.91 0.96 12.51
CA PHE A 207 8.06 1.33 13.64
C PHE A 207 8.73 0.95 14.95
N LEU A 208 9.61 1.83 15.42
CA LEU A 208 10.54 1.52 16.48
C LEU A 208 9.83 1.38 17.83
N ALA A 209 10.13 0.28 18.52
CA ALA A 209 9.71 0.04 19.89
C ALA A 209 10.89 -0.46 20.71
N TYR A 210 10.83 -0.26 22.02
CA TYR A 210 11.89 -0.69 22.93
C TYR A 210 11.30 -1.50 24.07
N ALA A 211 12.07 -2.44 24.58
CA ALA A 211 11.79 -3.10 25.84
C ALA A 211 12.94 -2.87 26.82
N VAL A 212 12.63 -2.43 28.03
CA VAL A 212 13.56 -2.30 29.14
C VAL A 212 13.33 -3.47 30.07
N LEU A 213 14.28 -4.41 30.10
CA LEU A 213 14.22 -5.57 30.98
C LEU A 213 14.48 -5.15 32.43
N GLY A 214 14.02 -5.94 33.40
CA GLY A 214 14.18 -5.66 34.84
C GLY A 214 15.65 -5.58 35.30
N ASN A 215 16.57 -6.16 34.53
CA ASN A 215 18.02 -6.02 34.72
C ASN A 215 18.61 -4.70 34.17
N GLY A 216 17.77 -3.77 33.71
CA GLY A 216 18.15 -2.48 33.12
C GLY A 216 18.56 -2.54 31.65
N LYS A 217 18.62 -3.72 31.03
CA LYS A 217 19.00 -3.85 29.62
C LYS A 217 17.88 -3.36 28.72
N LYS A 218 18.19 -2.34 27.90
CA LYS A 218 17.31 -1.83 26.85
C LYS A 218 17.54 -2.61 25.56
N VAL A 219 16.47 -3.11 24.96
CA VAL A 219 16.48 -3.82 23.68
C VAL A 219 15.58 -3.14 22.67
N ASN A 220 15.99 -3.18 21.40
CA ASN A 220 15.25 -2.59 20.28
C ASN A 220 14.39 -3.65 19.61
N GLY A 221 13.22 -3.23 19.12
CA GLY A 221 12.29 -4.06 18.36
C GLY A 221 11.33 -3.20 17.56
N VAL A 222 10.28 -3.82 17.01
CA VAL A 222 9.24 -3.14 16.25
C VAL A 222 7.85 -3.40 16.81
N SER A 223 6.96 -2.43 16.63
CA SER A 223 5.55 -2.57 17.04
C SER A 223 4.64 -1.61 16.27
N LEU A 224 3.45 -2.10 15.90
CA LEU A 224 2.34 -1.26 15.42
C LEU A 224 1.35 -0.87 16.53
N TYR A 225 1.66 -1.18 17.80
CA TYR A 225 0.75 -0.88 18.90
C TYR A 225 0.65 0.63 19.18
N SER A 226 -0.58 1.16 19.25
CA SER A 226 -0.86 2.59 19.43
C SER A 226 -1.60 2.94 20.73
N GLY A 227 -1.75 1.99 21.68
CA GLY A 227 -2.45 2.20 22.96
C GLY A 227 -1.57 2.63 24.14
N LYS A 228 -2.17 2.83 25.32
CA LYS A 228 -1.49 3.24 26.57
C LYS A 228 -1.21 2.08 27.53
N GLY A 229 0.07 1.84 27.85
CA GLY A 229 0.55 1.20 29.10
C GLY A 229 0.34 -0.32 29.26
N MET A 230 1.14 -0.96 30.14
CA MET A 230 1.22 -2.43 30.35
C MET A 230 1.23 -2.82 31.84
N GLY A 231 1.21 -4.14 32.10
CA GLY A 231 1.74 -4.77 33.33
C GLY A 231 2.79 -5.87 33.04
N GLU A 232 2.96 -6.83 33.96
CA GLU A 232 4.32 -7.24 34.39
C GLU A 232 4.85 -8.66 34.03
N GLN A 233 4.24 -9.48 33.15
CA GLN A 233 4.69 -10.90 32.97
C GLN A 233 4.81 -11.40 31.52
N MET A 234 5.90 -12.14 31.24
CA MET A 234 6.29 -12.69 29.92
C MET A 234 5.93 -14.18 29.75
N VAL A 235 5.58 -14.61 28.53
CA VAL A 235 5.21 -16.01 28.19
C VAL A 235 5.75 -16.38 26.79
N GLU A 236 6.24 -17.62 26.61
CA GLU A 236 6.73 -18.17 25.32
C GLU A 236 5.72 -19.17 24.70
N GLY A 237 5.62 -19.23 23.37
CA GLY A 237 4.68 -20.13 22.66
C GLY A 237 4.95 -20.28 21.15
N VAL A 238 4.31 -21.27 20.49
CA VAL A 238 4.61 -21.74 19.11
C VAL A 238 3.58 -21.32 18.04
N ASN A 239 2.51 -20.61 18.41
CA ASN A 239 1.39 -20.26 17.49
C ASN A 239 1.75 -19.18 16.42
N PRO A 240 0.91 -18.93 15.39
CA PRO A 240 1.06 -17.78 14.48
C PRO A 240 1.18 -16.44 15.23
N ARG A 241 1.95 -15.49 14.70
CA ARG A 241 2.40 -14.28 15.43
C ARG A 241 1.24 -13.50 16.06
N VAL A 242 0.18 -13.21 15.30
CA VAL A 242 -0.99 -12.46 15.80
C VAL A 242 -1.84 -13.28 16.76
N GLU A 243 -2.03 -14.59 16.50
CA GLU A 243 -2.76 -15.50 17.38
C GLU A 243 -2.09 -15.69 18.75
N LYS A 244 -0.74 -15.62 18.83
CA LYS A 244 -0.04 -15.56 20.12
C LYS A 244 -0.54 -14.39 20.98
N GLY A 245 -0.78 -13.24 20.36
CA GLY A 245 -1.35 -12.08 21.05
C GLY A 245 -2.74 -12.35 21.64
N GLN A 246 -3.58 -13.14 20.94
CA GLN A 246 -4.88 -13.53 21.49
C GLN A 246 -4.74 -14.48 22.67
N VAL A 247 -3.92 -15.54 22.55
CA VAL A 247 -3.69 -16.48 23.65
C VAL A 247 -3.15 -15.74 24.88
N VAL A 248 -2.15 -14.86 24.70
CA VAL A 248 -1.58 -14.05 25.77
C VAL A 248 -2.65 -13.19 26.46
N LYS A 249 -3.58 -12.61 25.69
CA LYS A 249 -4.73 -11.87 26.25
C LYS A 249 -5.67 -12.77 27.05
N GLU A 250 -5.98 -13.96 26.54
CA GLU A 250 -6.89 -14.92 27.17
C GLU A 250 -6.36 -15.44 28.52
N VAL A 251 -5.04 -15.61 28.67
CA VAL A 251 -4.41 -15.92 29.98
C VAL A 251 -4.28 -14.70 30.91
N GLY A 252 -4.97 -13.60 30.60
CA GLY A 252 -4.99 -12.38 31.43
C GLY A 252 -3.67 -11.62 31.44
N ARG A 253 -2.83 -11.80 30.42
CA ARG A 253 -1.56 -11.06 30.28
C ARG A 253 -1.79 -9.76 29.54
N VAL A 254 -0.83 -8.86 29.72
CA VAL A 254 -0.97 -7.42 29.46
C VAL A 254 0.06 -6.89 28.45
N GLY A 255 0.97 -7.75 27.98
CA GLY A 255 1.96 -7.41 26.97
C GLY A 255 2.70 -8.65 26.43
N MET A 256 3.38 -8.51 25.29
CA MET A 256 4.10 -9.60 24.62
C MET A 256 5.45 -9.15 24.06
N LEU A 257 6.50 -9.94 24.28
CA LEU A 257 7.77 -9.83 23.57
C LEU A 257 7.91 -11.02 22.63
N LEU A 258 7.98 -10.74 21.33
CA LEU A 258 8.04 -11.76 20.29
C LEU A 258 9.45 -11.82 19.71
N GLY A 259 10.24 -12.79 20.16
CA GLY A 259 11.55 -13.06 19.59
C GLY A 259 11.46 -13.90 18.31
N ASN A 260 12.17 -13.49 17.27
CA ASN A 260 12.31 -14.27 16.04
C ASN A 260 12.97 -15.64 16.28
N THR A 261 12.68 -16.56 15.36
CA THR A 261 13.33 -17.87 15.26
C THR A 261 14.61 -17.77 14.42
N ALA A 262 15.43 -18.82 14.44
CA ALA A 262 16.65 -18.90 13.63
C ALA A 262 16.38 -18.83 12.13
N GLU A 263 15.22 -19.29 11.69
CA GLU A 263 14.80 -19.28 10.28
C GLU A 263 14.47 -17.86 9.78
N SER A 264 13.88 -17.01 10.64
CA SER A 264 13.54 -15.62 10.30
C SER A 264 14.69 -14.63 10.57
N GLY A 265 15.72 -15.05 11.32
CA GLY A 265 16.90 -14.24 11.59
C GLY A 265 16.61 -12.92 12.32
N GLU A 266 17.23 -11.83 11.86
CA GLU A 266 17.10 -10.49 12.45
C GLU A 266 16.01 -9.62 11.80
N GLU A 267 15.29 -10.13 10.79
CA GLU A 267 14.30 -9.32 10.09
C GLU A 267 13.06 -9.06 10.96
N LEU A 268 12.69 -7.80 11.10
CA LEU A 268 11.55 -7.39 11.90
C LEU A 268 10.35 -7.07 11.02
N VAL A 269 9.25 -7.77 11.25
CA VAL A 269 7.93 -7.46 10.65
C VAL A 269 7.04 -6.94 11.76
N ALA A 270 6.48 -5.75 11.56
CA ALA A 270 5.63 -5.13 12.56
C ALA A 270 4.20 -5.63 12.34
N ASP A 271 3.74 -6.55 13.19
CA ASP A 271 2.37 -7.05 13.15
C ASP A 271 1.46 -6.24 14.09
N SER A 272 0.18 -6.16 13.74
CA SER A 272 -0.85 -5.60 14.62
C SER A 272 -1.28 -6.64 15.65
N HIS A 273 -1.15 -6.31 16.93
CA HIS A 273 -1.58 -7.15 18.04
C HIS A 273 -2.66 -6.47 18.87
N LEU A 274 -3.56 -7.26 19.48
CA LEU A 274 -4.63 -6.78 20.38
C LEU A 274 -4.09 -6.24 21.73
N LEU A 275 -2.81 -6.46 22.01
CA LEU A 275 -2.13 -6.08 23.24
C LEU A 275 -0.79 -5.41 22.90
N PRO A 276 -0.18 -4.65 23.84
CA PRO A 276 1.15 -4.09 23.67
C PRO A 276 2.17 -5.20 23.34
N ALA A 277 2.69 -5.20 22.12
CA ALA A 277 3.60 -6.25 21.67
C ALA A 277 4.83 -5.65 20.99
N VAL A 278 6.02 -6.14 21.29
CA VAL A 278 7.27 -5.76 20.60
C VAL A 278 7.91 -6.99 19.99
N ALA A 279 8.11 -6.98 18.68
CA ALA A 279 8.85 -8.00 17.96
C ALA A 279 10.35 -7.66 17.95
N VAL A 280 11.20 -8.64 18.25
CA VAL A 280 12.66 -8.48 18.35
C VAL A 280 13.38 -9.55 17.53
N GLY A 281 14.56 -9.21 17.02
CA GLY A 281 15.39 -10.10 16.21
C GLY A 281 15.90 -11.29 17.02
N MET A 282 16.44 -12.31 16.34
CA MET A 282 16.87 -13.55 16.99
C MET A 282 17.92 -13.32 18.09
N LYS A 283 18.96 -12.52 17.83
CA LYS A 283 20.02 -12.23 18.83
C LYS A 283 19.45 -11.64 20.12
N ILE A 284 18.55 -10.67 19.97
CA ILE A 284 17.87 -10.03 21.10
C ILE A 284 16.91 -11.01 21.76
N GLY A 285 16.18 -11.81 20.98
CA GLY A 285 15.31 -12.86 21.47
C GLY A 285 16.05 -13.87 22.36
N ASN A 286 17.27 -14.28 21.96
CA ASN A 286 18.10 -15.18 22.77
C ASN A 286 18.55 -14.54 24.08
N VAL A 287 18.95 -13.26 24.06
CA VAL A 287 19.25 -12.50 25.29
C VAL A 287 18.04 -12.46 26.23
N ILE A 288 16.84 -12.28 25.70
CA ILE A 288 15.60 -12.29 26.51
C ILE A 288 15.35 -13.70 27.07
N ARG A 289 15.52 -14.76 26.26
CA ARG A 289 15.39 -16.15 26.72
C ARG A 289 16.37 -16.50 27.82
N GLU A 290 17.60 -15.99 27.76
CA GLU A 290 18.59 -16.15 28.82
C GLU A 290 18.17 -15.39 30.09
N TYR A 291 17.70 -14.15 29.95
CA TYR A 291 17.17 -13.36 31.07
C TYR A 291 16.03 -14.08 31.80
N LEU A 292 15.09 -14.68 31.05
CA LEU A 292 13.98 -15.46 31.61
C LEU A 292 14.44 -16.65 32.47
N LYS A 293 15.62 -17.22 32.19
CA LYS A 293 16.17 -18.35 32.98
C LYS A 293 16.90 -17.89 34.23
N MET A 294 17.50 -16.70 34.20
CA MET A 294 18.32 -16.19 35.30
C MET A 294 17.50 -15.54 36.41
N ASP A 295 16.42 -14.85 36.06
CA ASP A 295 15.61 -14.07 37.00
C ASP A 295 14.39 -14.86 37.50
N LYS A 296 14.14 -14.84 38.81
CA LYS A 296 12.98 -15.51 39.42
C LYS A 296 11.66 -14.78 39.15
N ARG A 297 11.73 -13.48 38.81
CA ARG A 297 10.56 -12.64 38.48
C ARG A 297 10.92 -11.72 37.31
N PRO A 298 11.02 -12.27 36.09
CA PRO A 298 11.48 -11.50 34.96
C PRO A 298 10.42 -10.45 34.57
N MET A 299 10.82 -9.19 34.52
CA MET A 299 9.96 -8.05 34.17
C MET A 299 10.48 -7.33 32.93
N ALA A 300 9.59 -6.72 32.17
CA ALA A 300 9.96 -5.88 31.03
C ALA A 300 8.96 -4.73 30.87
N ALA A 301 9.47 -3.53 30.62
CA ALA A 301 8.68 -2.35 30.27
C ALA A 301 8.88 -2.02 28.78
N LEU A 302 7.81 -2.12 28.00
CA LEU A 302 7.78 -1.67 26.59
C LEU A 302 7.58 -0.15 26.48
N THR A 303 8.16 0.44 25.45
CA THR A 303 7.96 1.84 25.06
C THR A 303 7.86 1.92 23.55
N PHE A 304 6.96 2.74 23.03
CA PHE A 304 6.64 2.83 21.61
C PHE A 304 7.15 4.17 21.07
N GLY A 305 8.09 4.12 20.14
CA GLY A 305 8.77 5.29 19.56
C GLY A 305 8.10 5.82 18.29
N GLY A 306 7.14 5.09 17.73
CA GLY A 306 6.44 5.46 16.50
C GLY A 306 7.29 5.26 15.24
N THR A 307 6.95 5.98 14.19
CA THR A 307 7.58 5.85 12.87
C THR A 307 8.95 6.53 12.83
N VAL A 308 9.97 5.80 12.39
CA VAL A 308 11.33 6.30 12.15
C VAL A 308 11.68 6.13 10.68
N LEU A 309 12.38 7.12 10.10
CA LEU A 309 12.85 7.12 8.72
C LEU A 309 14.38 7.02 8.65
N ASN A 310 14.92 6.70 7.48
CA ASN A 310 16.34 6.49 7.20
C ASN A 310 16.98 5.30 7.94
N VAL A 311 16.21 4.23 8.13
CA VAL A 311 16.70 2.97 8.72
C VAL A 311 17.66 2.28 7.73
N LYS A 312 18.81 1.82 8.23
CA LYS A 312 19.84 1.12 7.45
C LYS A 312 20.17 -0.25 8.06
N PRO A 313 20.46 -1.28 7.25
CA PRO A 313 20.46 -1.28 5.78
C PRO A 313 19.04 -1.27 5.18
N SER A 314 18.87 -0.58 4.05
CA SER A 314 17.63 -0.55 3.28
C SER A 314 17.93 -0.25 1.79
N PRO A 315 17.29 -0.93 0.82
CA PRO A 315 16.33 -2.03 1.02
C PRO A 315 17.04 -3.35 1.34
N VAL A 316 16.32 -4.27 1.99
CA VAL A 316 16.76 -5.65 2.22
C VAL A 316 15.63 -6.59 1.83
N VAL A 317 15.95 -7.64 1.07
CA VAL A 317 14.97 -8.67 0.71
C VAL A 317 14.47 -9.37 1.97
N SER A 318 13.15 -9.43 2.15
CA SER A 318 12.58 -10.05 3.33
C SER A 318 12.92 -11.54 3.40
N ALA A 319 13.13 -12.05 4.61
CA ALA A 319 13.35 -13.45 4.91
C ALA A 319 12.15 -14.30 4.48
N PHE A 320 10.93 -13.80 4.69
CA PHE A 320 9.72 -14.51 4.25
C PHE A 320 9.55 -14.48 2.73
N SER A 321 10.12 -13.52 2.00
CA SER A 321 10.02 -13.50 0.53
C SER A 321 10.59 -14.79 -0.05
N SER A 322 9.74 -15.54 -0.74
CA SER A 322 10.11 -16.79 -1.40
C SER A 322 11.27 -16.60 -2.38
N ARG A 323 12.10 -17.63 -2.52
CA ARG A 323 13.37 -17.60 -3.26
C ARG A 323 13.38 -18.58 -4.42
N GLY A 324 14.13 -18.24 -5.46
CA GLY A 324 14.44 -19.15 -6.57
C GLY A 324 15.34 -20.31 -6.15
N PRO A 325 15.67 -21.22 -7.09
CA PRO A 325 15.42 -21.13 -8.53
C PRO A 325 13.98 -21.48 -8.95
N ASN A 326 13.67 -21.22 -10.21
CA ASN A 326 12.45 -21.71 -10.86
C ASN A 326 12.54 -23.23 -11.02
N MET A 327 11.66 -23.97 -10.34
CA MET A 327 11.67 -25.44 -10.36
C MET A 327 11.11 -26.07 -11.63
N VAL A 328 10.37 -25.31 -12.43
CA VAL A 328 9.79 -25.80 -13.69
C VAL A 328 10.76 -25.59 -14.84
N THR A 329 11.32 -24.38 -14.95
CA THR A 329 12.30 -24.02 -15.97
C THR A 329 13.48 -23.31 -15.32
N PRO A 330 14.48 -24.06 -14.81
CA PRO A 330 15.62 -23.49 -14.07
C PRO A 330 16.46 -22.49 -14.86
N GLN A 331 16.38 -22.51 -16.19
CA GLN A 331 17.06 -21.55 -17.07
C GLN A 331 16.45 -20.14 -16.97
N ILE A 332 15.23 -20.01 -16.47
CA ILE A 332 14.53 -18.73 -16.30
C ILE A 332 14.60 -18.33 -14.83
N LEU A 333 15.38 -17.28 -14.55
CA LEU A 333 15.55 -16.75 -13.20
C LEU A 333 14.23 -16.15 -12.68
N LYS A 334 13.91 -16.45 -11.43
CA LYS A 334 12.77 -15.91 -10.68
C LYS A 334 13.20 -15.67 -9.21
N PRO A 335 12.60 -14.71 -8.48
CA PRO A 335 11.62 -13.71 -8.95
C PRO A 335 12.26 -12.72 -9.95
N ASP A 336 11.43 -11.99 -10.71
CA ASP A 336 11.93 -11.07 -11.74
C ASP A 336 12.38 -9.74 -11.12
N VAL A 337 11.64 -9.26 -10.13
CA VAL A 337 11.89 -7.99 -9.45
C VAL A 337 11.60 -8.11 -7.96
N ILE A 338 12.17 -7.20 -7.18
CA ILE A 338 11.84 -6.98 -5.77
C ILE A 338 11.18 -5.62 -5.64
N GLY A 339 10.25 -5.50 -4.68
CA GLY A 339 9.62 -4.24 -4.38
C GLY A 339 9.14 -4.14 -2.93
N PRO A 340 8.83 -2.93 -2.44
CA PRO A 340 8.42 -2.70 -1.07
C PRO A 340 7.21 -3.56 -0.68
N GLY A 341 7.42 -4.50 0.24
CA GLY A 341 6.39 -5.45 0.67
C GLY A 341 6.27 -5.59 2.19
N VAL A 342 7.16 -4.95 2.95
CA VAL A 342 7.14 -5.00 4.42
C VAL A 342 6.53 -3.72 4.96
N ASN A 343 5.58 -3.87 5.90
CA ASN A 343 5.04 -2.76 6.67
C ASN A 343 4.38 -1.65 5.82
N ILE A 344 3.69 -1.97 4.71
CA ILE A 344 3.13 -0.98 3.77
C ILE A 344 1.80 -0.40 4.28
N PHE A 345 1.59 0.92 4.13
CA PHE A 345 0.28 1.54 4.40
C PHE A 345 -0.62 1.46 3.15
N ALA A 346 -1.84 0.98 3.34
CA ALA A 346 -2.85 0.83 2.28
C ALA A 346 -4.25 1.15 2.82
N GLY A 347 -5.23 1.32 1.93
CA GLY A 347 -6.63 1.50 2.31
C GLY A 347 -7.20 0.24 2.98
N TRP A 348 -8.06 0.43 3.99
CA TRP A 348 -8.66 -0.65 4.78
C TRP A 348 -10.17 -0.45 4.87
N SER A 349 -10.96 -1.51 4.64
CA SER A 349 -12.44 -1.42 4.61
C SER A 349 -13.07 -1.18 5.98
N GLY A 350 -12.39 -1.54 7.05
CA GLY A 350 -12.90 -1.41 8.43
C GLY A 350 -13.92 -2.49 8.84
N GLU A 351 -14.36 -3.37 7.93
CA GLU A 351 -15.27 -4.49 8.28
C GLU A 351 -14.65 -5.48 9.26
N PHE A 352 -13.33 -5.64 9.22
CA PHE A 352 -12.55 -6.43 10.16
C PHE A 352 -11.49 -5.56 10.82
N GLY A 353 -11.13 -5.86 12.06
CA GLY A 353 -10.00 -5.22 12.72
C GLY A 353 -8.70 -5.54 11.95
N PRO A 354 -7.67 -4.67 12.02
CA PRO A 354 -6.37 -4.88 11.35
C PRO A 354 -5.63 -6.12 11.87
N THR A 355 -6.07 -6.70 12.98
CA THR A 355 -5.57 -7.98 13.50
C THR A 355 -6.13 -9.19 12.76
N GLY A 356 -7.21 -9.05 11.98
CA GLY A 356 -7.88 -10.15 11.28
C GLY A 356 -8.60 -11.15 12.19
N LEU A 357 -8.57 -10.94 13.51
CA LEU A 357 -9.26 -11.78 14.48
C LEU A 357 -10.73 -11.37 14.55
N GLU A 358 -11.63 -12.35 14.58
CA GLU A 358 -13.02 -12.11 14.98
C GLU A 358 -12.98 -11.66 16.45
N THR A 359 -13.00 -10.35 16.68
CA THR A 359 -13.36 -9.86 18.00
C THR A 359 -14.75 -10.43 18.27
N ILE A 360 -14.85 -11.32 19.27
CA ILE A 360 -16.12 -11.62 19.92
C ILE A 360 -16.64 -10.25 20.35
N GLN A 361 -17.48 -9.62 19.53
CA GLN A 361 -18.21 -8.45 19.95
C GLN A 361 -19.01 -8.91 21.16
N PRO A 362 -19.03 -8.15 22.28
CA PRO A 362 -20.09 -8.37 23.25
C PRO A 362 -21.38 -8.23 22.45
N LYS A 363 -22.16 -9.32 22.39
CA LYS A 363 -23.53 -9.25 21.88
C LYS A 363 -24.22 -8.16 22.70
N CYS A 364 -24.56 -7.05 22.06
CA CYS A 364 -25.54 -6.12 22.61
C CYS A 364 -26.89 -6.82 22.70
#